data_AF-A0A1M5CXN5-F1
#
_entry.id   AF-A0A1M5CXN5-F1
#
_cell.length_a   1.000
_cell.length_b   1.000
_cell.length_c   1.000
_cell.angle_alpha   90.00
_cell.angle_beta   90.00
_cell.angle_gamma   90.00
#
_symmetry.space_group_name_H-M   'P 1'
#
loop_
_entity.id
_entity.type
_entity.pdbx_description
1 polymer ?
#
loop_
_entity_poly.entity_id
_entity_poly.type
_entity_poly.pdbx_seq_one_letter_code
_entity_poly.pdbx_strand_id
1 'polypeptide(L)'
;MASMTAKQVASLAKSGEPTRKSDGKGLYFIVPDSGAPYWALRYSGNGKRKQMTLGQYPSMSLADARSEAEVFKRDLRQGVDPLIAKQRQKWTGIISVDDLFEDWYKNDLAPRLKHPNIPARIYRKEIKPVIGEFKIQDVTALDVR
;
A
#
# COMPACT_ATOMS: atom_id res chain seq x y z
N MET A 1 2.12 16.98 -23.81
CA MET A 1 2.62 15.59 -23.65
C MET A 1 1.57 14.67 -24.23
N ALA A 2 1.95 13.83 -25.20
CA ALA A 2 1.01 13.01 -25.96
C ALA A 2 0.36 11.92 -25.10
N SER A 3 -0.96 11.78 -25.24
CA SER A 3 -1.76 10.73 -24.61
C SER A 3 -1.63 9.43 -25.41
N MET A 4 -1.52 8.29 -24.73
CA MET A 4 -1.38 6.98 -25.37
C MET A 4 -2.70 6.55 -26.02
N THR A 5 -2.61 5.68 -27.02
CA THR A 5 -3.77 4.98 -27.60
C THR A 5 -3.79 3.53 -27.15
N ALA A 6 -4.97 2.89 -27.15
CA ALA A 6 -5.10 1.47 -26.81
C ALA A 6 -4.22 0.57 -27.71
N LYS A 7 -4.07 0.92 -28.99
CA LYS A 7 -3.19 0.22 -29.93
C LYS A 7 -1.72 0.32 -29.54
N GLN A 8 -1.27 1.50 -29.09
CA GLN A 8 0.09 1.68 -28.58
C GLN A 8 0.33 0.85 -27.32
N VAL A 9 -0.64 0.81 -26.39
CA VAL A 9 -0.54 -0.01 -25.17
C VAL A 9 -0.40 -1.49 -25.52
N ALA A 10 -1.26 -2.01 -26.41
CA ALA A 10 -1.20 -3.40 -26.83
C ALA A 10 0.14 -3.74 -27.51
N SER A 11 0.67 -2.81 -28.32
CA SER A 11 1.98 -2.98 -28.95
C SER A 11 3.13 -3.05 -27.94
N LEU A 12 3.11 -2.18 -26.92
CA LEU A 12 4.12 -2.16 -25.86
C LEU A 12 4.02 -3.40 -24.96
N ALA A 13 2.81 -3.84 -24.63
CA ALA A 13 2.61 -5.07 -23.87
C ALA A 13 3.11 -6.30 -24.64
N LYS A 14 2.97 -6.31 -25.97
CA LYS A 14 3.40 -7.41 -26.83
C LYS A 14 4.90 -7.42 -27.09
N SER A 15 5.58 -6.27 -27.14
CA SER A 15 7.03 -6.24 -27.34
C SER A 15 7.77 -6.92 -26.19
N GLY A 16 7.22 -6.85 -24.97
CA GLY A 16 7.85 -7.40 -23.77
C GLY A 16 9.11 -6.64 -23.35
N GLU A 17 9.46 -5.57 -24.07
CA GLU A 17 10.62 -4.74 -23.75
C GLU A 17 10.33 -3.87 -22.53
N PRO A 18 11.24 -3.85 -21.54
CA PRO A 18 11.11 -3.03 -20.34
C PRO A 18 10.89 -1.56 -20.71
N THR A 19 9.67 -1.07 -20.47
CA THR A 19 9.24 0.25 -20.95
C THR A 19 8.44 0.96 -19.89
N ARG A 20 8.72 2.26 -19.72
CA ARG A 20 7.91 3.17 -18.91
C ARG A 20 7.36 4.29 -19.79
N LYS A 21 6.08 4.20 -20.16
CA LYS A 21 5.43 5.19 -21.03
C LYS A 21 4.45 6.05 -20.23
N SER A 22 4.55 7.37 -20.37
CA SER A 22 3.61 8.32 -19.77
C SER A 22 2.38 8.48 -20.64
N ASP A 23 1.19 8.38 -20.05
CA ASP A 23 -0.09 8.76 -20.68
C ASP A 23 -0.44 10.25 -20.41
N GLY A 24 0.37 10.92 -19.60
CA GLY A 24 0.10 12.27 -19.10
C GLY A 24 -0.59 12.24 -17.74
N LYS A 25 -0.75 13.42 -17.13
CA LYS A 25 -1.43 13.56 -15.83
C LYS A 25 -0.85 12.66 -14.72
N GLY A 26 0.40 12.22 -14.82
CA GLY A 26 1.02 11.32 -13.85
C GLY A 26 0.65 9.84 -14.00
N LEU A 27 -0.18 9.47 -14.99
CA LEU A 27 -0.47 8.07 -15.33
C LEU A 27 0.65 7.51 -16.22
N TYR A 28 1.09 6.30 -15.91
CA TYR A 28 2.12 5.57 -16.62
C TYR A 28 1.68 4.14 -16.92
N PHE A 29 2.04 3.66 -18.10
CA PHE A 29 2.09 2.24 -18.44
C PHE A 29 3.50 1.73 -18.22
N ILE A 30 3.65 0.63 -17.48
CA ILE A 30 4.94 0.03 -17.15
C ILE A 30 4.94 -1.43 -17.62
N VAL A 31 5.90 -1.76 -18.48
CA VAL A 31 6.30 -3.13 -18.81
C VAL A 31 7.58 -3.41 -18.03
N PRO A 32 7.56 -4.29 -17.00
CA PRO A 32 8.74 -4.61 -16.21
C PRO A 32 9.67 -5.62 -16.92
N ASP A 33 10.92 -5.77 -16.44
CA ASP A 33 11.84 -6.81 -16.90
C ASP A 33 11.32 -8.23 -16.67
N SER A 34 10.50 -8.40 -15.62
CA SER A 34 9.80 -9.63 -15.32
C SER A 34 8.43 -9.34 -14.71
N GLY A 35 7.44 -10.15 -15.09
CA GLY A 35 6.06 -10.03 -14.62
C GLY A 35 5.12 -9.33 -15.62
N ALA A 36 3.87 -9.14 -15.20
CA ALA A 36 2.83 -8.58 -16.05
C ALA A 36 2.95 -7.04 -16.17
N PRO A 37 2.68 -6.46 -17.35
CA PRO A 37 2.56 -5.01 -17.49
C PRO A 37 1.47 -4.44 -16.57
N TYR A 38 1.66 -3.22 -16.10
CA TYR A 38 0.75 -2.59 -15.14
C TYR A 38 0.65 -1.08 -15.30
N TRP A 39 -0.41 -0.53 -14.72
CA TRP A 39 -0.69 0.90 -14.65
C TRP A 39 -0.19 1.45 -13.33
N ALA A 40 0.53 2.57 -13.40
CA ALA A 40 1.02 3.27 -12.22
C ALA A 40 0.65 4.76 -12.26
N LEU A 41 0.21 5.28 -11.13
CA LEU A 41 -0.06 6.70 -10.92
C LEU A 41 1.03 7.30 -10.05
N ARG A 42 1.73 8.30 -10.58
CA ARG A 42 2.61 9.19 -9.81
C ARG A 42 1.83 10.39 -9.30
N TYR A 43 1.97 10.66 -8.01
CA TYR A 43 1.33 11.79 -7.35
C TYR A 43 2.21 12.37 -6.25
N SER A 44 1.88 13.57 -5.79
CA SER A 44 2.50 14.19 -4.61
C SER A 44 1.47 14.25 -3.50
N GLY A 45 1.79 13.69 -2.34
CA GLY A 45 0.94 13.71 -1.14
C GLY A 45 1.80 13.91 0.10
N ASN A 46 1.36 14.75 1.03
CA ASN A 46 2.09 15.12 2.25
C ASN A 46 3.54 15.55 1.98
N GLY A 47 3.75 16.40 0.96
CA GLY A 47 5.07 16.92 0.58
C GLY A 47 6.02 15.91 -0.06
N LYS A 48 5.61 14.65 -0.25
CA LYS A 48 6.44 13.57 -0.82
C LYS A 48 5.88 13.08 -2.15
N ARG A 49 6.78 12.81 -3.10
CA ARG A 49 6.43 12.15 -4.37
C ARG A 49 6.25 10.67 -4.11
N LYS A 50 5.10 10.13 -4.51
CA LYS A 50 4.74 8.72 -4.37
C LYS A 50 4.35 8.14 -5.73
N GLN A 51 4.43 6.82 -5.83
CA GLN A 51 3.91 6.06 -6.96
C GLN A 51 3.02 4.96 -6.40
N MET A 52 1.86 4.76 -7.02
CA MET A 52 0.95 3.67 -6.70
C MET A 52 0.62 2.88 -7.96
N THR A 53 0.54 1.56 -7.84
CA THR A 53 0.02 0.68 -8.88
C THR A 53 -1.51 0.71 -8.85
N LEU A 54 -2.14 1.02 -10.00
CA LEU A 54 -3.61 1.04 -10.16
C LEU A 54 -4.14 -0.37 -10.48
N GLY A 55 -3.46 -1.09 -11.37
CA GLY A 55 -3.90 -2.42 -11.81
C GLY A 55 -2.99 -3.01 -12.86
N GLN A 56 -3.15 -4.30 -13.13
CA GLN A 56 -2.39 -5.01 -14.18
C GLN A 56 -3.10 -4.90 -15.53
N TYR A 57 -2.35 -5.02 -16.61
CA TYR A 57 -2.87 -5.20 -17.96
C TYR A 57 -2.79 -6.70 -18.32
N PRO A 58 -3.78 -7.29 -19.01
CA PRO A 58 -4.94 -6.66 -19.65
C PRO A 58 -6.19 -6.52 -18.77
N SER A 59 -6.16 -6.93 -17.49
CA SER A 59 -7.34 -6.88 -16.62
C SER A 59 -7.89 -5.47 -16.40
N MET A 60 -7.03 -4.45 -16.45
CA MET A 60 -7.40 -3.04 -16.47
C MET A 60 -7.04 -2.42 -17.82
N SER A 61 -8.05 -1.89 -18.53
CA SER A 61 -7.84 -1.21 -19.80
C SER A 61 -7.25 0.18 -19.60
N LEU A 62 -6.77 0.81 -20.69
CA LEU A 62 -6.32 2.21 -20.66
C LEU A 62 -7.44 3.17 -20.22
N ALA A 63 -8.68 2.90 -20.63
CA ALA A 63 -9.83 3.72 -20.26
C ALA A 63 -10.11 3.61 -18.76
N ASP A 64 -10.10 2.39 -18.22
CA ASP A 64 -10.32 2.14 -16.80
C ASP A 64 -9.20 2.78 -15.97
N ALA A 65 -7.94 2.63 -16.39
CA ALA A 65 -6.79 3.24 -15.73
C ALA A 65 -6.88 4.78 -15.69
N ARG A 66 -7.42 5.42 -16.73
CA ARG A 66 -7.68 6.87 -16.74
C ARG A 66 -8.78 7.26 -15.77
N SER A 67 -9.89 6.53 -15.77
CA SER A 67 -11.01 6.77 -14.86
C SER A 67 -10.58 6.64 -13.41
N GLU A 68 -9.86 5.57 -13.07
CA GLU A 68 -9.34 5.32 -11.72
C GLU A 68 -8.33 6.39 -11.30
N ALA A 69 -7.46 6.83 -12.22
CA ALA A 69 -6.52 7.91 -11.93
C ALA A 69 -7.22 9.25 -11.61
N GLU A 70 -8.33 9.57 -12.27
CA GLU A 70 -9.11 10.78 -11.97
C GLU A 70 -9.85 10.68 -10.63
N VAL A 71 -10.41 9.51 -10.30
CA VAL A 71 -11.01 9.24 -8.97
C VAL A 71 -9.97 9.43 -7.88
N PHE A 72 -8.81 8.79 -8.00
CA PHE A 72 -7.73 8.89 -7.02
C PHE A 72 -7.27 10.34 -6.80
N LYS A 73 -7.15 11.11 -7.88
CA LYS A 73 -6.79 12.52 -7.80
C LYS A 73 -7.86 13.41 -7.20
N ARG A 74 -9.14 13.06 -7.39
CA ARG A 74 -10.24 13.75 -6.72
C ARG A 74 -10.12 13.56 -5.21
N ASP A 75 -9.85 12.35 -4.77
CA ASP A 75 -9.72 12.02 -3.34
C ASP A 75 -8.49 12.71 -2.72
N LEU A 76 -7.36 12.73 -3.44
CA LEU A 76 -6.17 13.50 -3.03
C LEU A 76 -6.45 15.00 -2.87
N ARG A 77 -7.25 15.59 -3.78
CA ARG A 77 -7.65 17.01 -3.69
C ARG A 77 -8.54 17.29 -2.48
N GLN A 78 -9.29 16.28 -2.02
CA GLN A 78 -10.08 16.35 -0.79
C GLN A 78 -9.26 16.09 0.48
N GLY A 79 -7.93 15.93 0.36
CA GLY A 79 -7.03 15.69 1.49
C GLY A 79 -7.01 14.24 1.96
N VAL A 80 -7.69 13.32 1.26
CA VAL A 80 -7.65 11.89 1.54
C VAL A 80 -6.52 11.30 0.72
N ASP A 81 -5.45 10.82 1.38
CA ASP A 81 -4.45 9.96 0.72
C ASP A 81 -4.97 8.51 0.75
N PRO A 82 -5.54 7.99 -0.34
CA PRO A 82 -6.07 6.62 -0.41
C PRO A 82 -5.04 5.51 -0.08
N LEU A 83 -3.73 5.75 -0.21
CA LEU A 83 -2.74 4.79 0.34
C LEU A 83 -2.83 4.73 1.87
N ILE A 84 -2.99 5.89 2.51
CA ILE A 84 -3.19 5.98 3.97
C ILE A 84 -4.58 5.45 4.33
N ALA A 85 -5.62 5.75 3.56
CA ALA A 85 -6.96 5.23 3.83
C ALA A 85 -7.02 3.70 3.73
N LYS A 86 -6.39 3.11 2.71
CA LYS A 86 -6.28 1.64 2.55
C LYS A 86 -5.43 1.01 3.66
N GLN A 87 -4.37 1.70 4.10
CA GLN A 87 -3.58 1.26 5.23
C GLN A 87 -4.39 1.32 6.54
N ARG A 88 -5.17 2.38 6.76
CA ARG A 88 -6.08 2.52 7.91
C ARG A 88 -7.20 1.48 7.89
N GLN A 89 -7.74 1.12 6.73
CA GLN A 89 -8.72 0.03 6.60
C GLN A 89 -8.14 -1.34 6.92
N LYS A 90 -6.85 -1.59 6.69
CA LYS A 90 -6.22 -2.82 7.22
C LYS A 90 -6.22 -2.85 8.75
N TRP A 91 -6.22 -1.68 9.39
CA TRP A 91 -6.07 -1.55 10.84
C TRP A 91 -7.42 -1.52 11.57
N THR A 92 -8.56 -1.53 10.87
CA THR A 92 -9.89 -1.52 11.50
C THR A 92 -10.22 -2.81 12.24
N GLY A 93 -9.46 -3.89 12.02
CA GLY A 93 -9.57 -5.15 12.77
C GLY A 93 -8.70 -5.19 14.04
N ILE A 94 -7.87 -4.17 14.27
CA ILE A 94 -6.97 -4.11 15.43
C ILE A 94 -7.64 -3.26 16.50
N ILE A 95 -8.14 -3.91 17.56
CA ILE A 95 -8.91 -3.26 18.61
C ILE A 95 -8.07 -3.17 19.89
N SER A 96 -7.39 -4.25 20.25
CA SER A 96 -6.58 -4.38 21.45
C SER A 96 -5.08 -4.27 21.18
N VAL A 97 -4.29 -4.11 22.25
CA VAL A 97 -2.82 -4.18 22.18
C VAL A 97 -2.36 -5.57 21.72
N ASP A 98 -3.10 -6.63 22.08
CA ASP A 98 -2.79 -8.00 21.64
C ASP A 98 -2.99 -8.19 20.15
N ASP A 99 -4.09 -7.68 19.59
CA ASP A 99 -4.32 -7.67 18.14
C ASP A 99 -3.18 -6.93 17.41
N LEU A 100 -2.72 -5.82 17.98
CA LEU A 100 -1.63 -5.02 17.41
C LEU A 100 -0.31 -5.79 17.46
N PHE A 101 -0.02 -6.44 18.58
CA PHE A 101 1.19 -7.23 18.72
C PHE A 101 1.20 -8.42 17.77
N GLU A 102 0.10 -9.15 17.63
CA GLU A 102 0.04 -10.32 16.74
C GLU A 102 0.13 -9.91 15.26
N ASP A 103 -0.48 -8.80 14.84
CA ASP A 103 -0.31 -8.25 13.49
C ASP A 103 1.16 -7.85 13.23
N TRP A 104 1.77 -7.09 14.12
CA TRP A 104 3.17 -6.67 14.02
C TRP A 104 4.12 -7.87 14.08
N TYR A 105 3.83 -8.86 14.92
CA TYR A 105 4.62 -10.07 15.04
C TYR A 105 4.67 -10.83 13.72
N LYS A 106 3.50 -11.03 13.10
CA LYS A 106 3.35 -11.78 11.86
C LYS A 106 3.94 -11.05 10.65
N ASN A 107 3.67 -9.75 10.53
CA ASN A 107 4.00 -8.98 9.33
C ASN A 107 5.41 -8.41 9.33
N ASP A 108 5.99 -8.11 10.51
CA ASP A 108 7.27 -7.41 10.62
C ASP A 108 8.33 -8.17 11.42
N LEU A 109 8.03 -8.73 12.59
CA LEU A 109 9.05 -9.38 13.43
C LEU A 109 9.47 -10.75 12.88
N ALA A 110 8.50 -11.64 12.62
CA ALA A 110 8.75 -13.02 12.22
C ALA A 110 9.55 -13.14 10.91
N PRO A 111 9.29 -12.35 9.86
CA PRO A 111 10.08 -12.40 8.63
C PRO A 111 11.49 -11.78 8.76
N ARG A 112 11.67 -10.84 9.69
CA ARG A 112 12.88 -10.01 9.78
C ARG A 112 13.93 -10.54 10.76
N LEU A 113 13.50 -11.16 11.86
CA LEU A 113 14.39 -11.60 12.92
C LEU A 113 14.77 -13.07 12.78
N LYS A 114 16.03 -13.40 13.10
CA LYS A 114 16.51 -14.79 13.20
C LYS A 114 15.83 -15.58 14.33
N HIS A 115 15.45 -14.90 15.42
CA HIS A 115 14.82 -15.49 16.60
C HIS A 115 13.61 -14.67 17.06
N PRO A 116 12.51 -14.65 16.31
CA PRO A 116 11.34 -13.81 16.62
C PRO A 116 10.62 -14.27 17.91
N ASN A 117 10.79 -15.53 18.31
CA ASN A 117 10.20 -16.06 19.54
C ASN A 117 10.73 -15.40 20.82
N ILE A 118 11.93 -14.81 20.79
CA ILE A 118 12.51 -14.13 21.96
C ILE A 118 11.69 -12.89 22.35
N PRO A 119 11.49 -11.89 21.46
CA PRO A 119 10.62 -10.75 21.77
C PRO A 119 9.17 -11.17 22.00
N ALA A 120 8.65 -12.19 21.29
CA ALA A 120 7.29 -12.66 21.54
C ALA A 120 7.09 -13.27 22.92
N ARG A 121 8.09 -14.00 23.44
CA ARG A 121 8.05 -14.51 24.81
C ARG A 121 8.02 -13.37 25.82
N ILE A 122 8.85 -12.35 25.62
CA ILE A 122 8.88 -11.17 26.51
C ILE A 122 7.52 -10.48 26.51
N TYR A 123 6.97 -10.21 25.33
CA TYR A 123 5.63 -9.63 25.22
C TYR A 123 4.58 -10.48 25.93
N ARG A 124 4.48 -11.78 25.62
CA ARG A 124 3.44 -12.66 26.18
C ARG A 124 3.54 -12.82 27.70
N LYS A 125 4.75 -12.76 28.26
CA LYS A 125 4.99 -12.96 29.68
C LYS A 125 4.88 -11.68 30.50
N GLU A 126 5.42 -10.58 29.98
CA GLU A 126 5.63 -9.36 30.76
C GLU A 126 4.65 -8.23 30.37
N ILE A 127 4.21 -8.17 29.10
CA ILE A 127 3.44 -7.03 28.58
C ILE A 127 1.96 -7.40 28.40
N LYS A 128 1.69 -8.56 27.80
CA LYS A 128 0.32 -9.05 27.55
C LYS A 128 -0.54 -9.09 28.82
N PRO A 129 -0.06 -9.57 29.98
CA PRO A 129 -0.89 -9.62 31.19
C PRO A 129 -1.29 -8.24 31.73
N VAL A 130 -0.52 -7.20 31.39
CA VAL A 130 -0.73 -5.84 31.92
C VAL A 130 -1.64 -5.03 30.99
N ILE A 131 -1.31 -5.01 29.69
CA ILE A 131 -1.99 -4.13 28.71
C ILE A 131 -2.55 -4.86 27.50
N GLY A 132 -2.35 -6.17 27.36
CA GLY A 132 -2.70 -6.91 26.14
C GLY A 132 -4.18 -6.81 25.76
N GLU A 133 -5.06 -6.93 26.75
CA GLU A 133 -6.52 -6.86 26.55
C GLU A 133 -7.05 -5.43 26.42
N PHE A 134 -6.21 -4.41 26.66
CA PHE A 134 -6.66 -3.03 26.64
C PHE A 134 -6.87 -2.61 25.19
N LYS A 135 -7.91 -1.80 24.95
CA LYS A 135 -8.06 -1.17 23.64
C LYS A 135 -6.93 -0.17 23.45
N ILE A 136 -6.42 -0.06 22.23
CA ILE A 136 -5.28 0.81 21.92
C ILE A 136 -5.52 2.27 22.38
N GLN A 137 -6.75 2.74 22.25
CA GLN A 137 -7.16 4.10 22.64
C GLN A 137 -7.27 4.32 24.16
N ASP A 138 -7.32 3.24 24.94
CA ASP A 138 -7.50 3.27 26.40
C ASP A 138 -6.17 3.07 27.15
N VAL A 139 -5.07 2.75 26.44
CA VAL A 139 -3.74 2.59 27.04
C VAL A 139 -3.15 3.95 27.40
N THR A 140 -2.77 4.11 28.67
CA THR A 140 -2.15 5.32 29.19
C THR A 140 -0.70 5.07 29.62
N ALA A 141 0.04 6.15 29.89
CA ALA A 141 1.42 6.04 30.38
C ALA A 141 1.53 5.38 31.76
N LEU A 142 0.44 5.35 32.55
CA LEU A 142 0.42 4.68 33.85
C LEU A 142 0.42 3.17 33.74
N ASP A 143 -0.10 2.62 32.63
CA ASP A 143 -0.24 1.19 32.41
C ASP A 143 1.07 0.52 31.95
N VAL A 144 2.08 1.32 31.57
CA VAL A 144 3.36 0.86 31.00
C VAL A 144 4.54 1.09 31.96
N ARG A 145 4.27 1.50 33.21
CA ARG A 145 5.30 1.89 34.18
C ARG A 145 6.03 0.71 34.82
#